data_AF-A0A961L959-F1
#
_entry.id   AF-A0A961L959-F1
#
_cell.length_a   1.000
_cell.length_b   1.000
_cell.length_c   1.000
_cell.angle_alpha   90.00
_cell.angle_beta   90.00
_cell.angle_gamma   90.00
#
_symmetry.space_group_name_H-M   'P 1'
#
loop_
_entity.id
_entity.type
_entity.pdbx_description
1 polymer ?
#
loop_
_entity_poly.entity_id
_entity_poly.type
_entity_poly.pdbx_seq_one_letter_code
_entity_poly.pdbx_strand_id
1 'polypeptide(L)' 'MTRAVRPPQRRDAERSRRAILDAALEEFSELGHAGARIDAIAARAGVSKPLIYSY' A
#
# COMPACT_ATOMS: atom_id res chain seq x y z
N MET A 1 16.81 10.41 21.30
CA MET A 1 16.72 11.08 19.97
C MET A 1 15.47 10.57 19.27
N THR A 2 14.37 11.32 19.30
CA THR A 2 13.07 10.88 18.75
C THR A 2 12.94 11.38 17.31
N ARG A 3 12.92 10.47 16.33
CA ARG A 3 12.77 10.84 14.91
C ARG A 3 11.33 11.33 14.68
N ALA A 4 11.16 12.63 14.41
CA ALA A 4 9.88 13.19 14.04
C ALA A 4 9.43 12.61 12.69
N VAL A 5 8.31 11.89 12.67
CA VAL A 5 7.66 11.45 11.44
C VAL A 5 7.02 12.68 10.81
N ARG A 6 7.59 13.16 9.71
CA ARG A 6 7.01 14.26 8.94
C ARG A 6 5.69 13.75 8.35
N PRO A 7 4.56 14.47 8.50
CA PRO A 7 3.31 14.03 7.90
C PRO A 7 3.51 13.90 6.39
N PRO A 8 2.95 12.83 5.77
CA PRO A 8 3.15 12.61 4.34
C PRO A 8 2.64 13.82 3.57
N GLN A 9 3.47 14.35 2.67
CA GLN A 9 3.03 15.43 1.79
C GLN A 9 1.94 14.88 0.86
N ARG A 10 1.02 15.73 0.40
CA ARG A 10 -0.09 15.29 -0.50
C ARG A 10 0.40 14.51 -1.71
N ARG A 11 1.59 14.86 -2.25
CA ARG A 11 2.25 14.12 -3.34
C ARG A 11 2.67 12.71 -2.95
N ASP A 12 3.21 12.53 -1.74
CA ASP A 12 3.61 11.23 -1.24
C ASP A 12 2.37 10.36 -0.98
N ALA A 13 1.30 10.96 -0.45
CA ALA A 13 0.04 10.27 -0.23
C ALA A 13 -0.58 9.78 -1.54
N GLU A 14 -0.57 10.57 -2.61
CA GLU A 14 -1.08 10.14 -3.92
C GLU A 14 -0.20 9.05 -4.54
N ARG A 15 1.13 9.15 -4.38
CA ARG A 15 2.07 8.12 -4.84
C ARG A 15 1.83 6.79 -4.13
N SER A 16 1.70 6.81 -2.80
CA SER A 16 1.40 5.60 -2.02
C SER A 16 0.04 5.02 -2.39
N ARG A 17 -0.99 5.85 -2.55
CA ARG A 17 -2.32 5.40 -3.00
C ARG A 17 -2.25 4.68 -4.35
N ARG A 18 -1.53 5.26 -5.31
CA ARG A 18 -1.37 4.67 -6.64
C ARG A 18 -0.62 3.34 -6.58
N ALA A 19 0.48 3.27 -5.83
CA ALA A 19 1.23 2.04 -5.63
C ALA A 19 0.37 0.91 -5.00
N ILE A 20 -0.47 1.25 -4.02
CA ILE A 20 -1.39 0.29 -3.39
C ILE A 20 -2.40 -0.26 -4.40
N LEU A 21 -3.01 0.62 -5.21
CA LEU A 21 -4.02 0.22 -6.20
C LEU A 21 -3.41 -0.63 -7.32
N ASP A 22 -2.25 -0.27 -7.83
CA ASP A 22 -1.54 -1.03 -8.87
C ASP A 22 -1.17 -2.43 -8.33
N ALA A 23 -0.62 -2.49 -7.11
CA ALA A 23 -0.26 -3.77 -6.47
C ALA A 23 -1.47 -4.65 -6.16
N ALA A 24 -2.60 -4.05 -5.76
CA ALA A 24 -3.84 -4.76 -5.53
C ALA A 24 -4.40 -5.31 -6.84
N LEU A 25 -4.39 -4.51 -7.91
CA LEU A 25 -4.86 -4.95 -9.23
C LEU A 25 -4.08 -6.18 -9.71
N GLU A 26 -2.76 -6.18 -9.59
CA GLU A 26 -1.92 -7.33 -9.93
C GLU A 26 -2.26 -8.57 -9.08
N GLU A 27 -2.26 -8.42 -7.75
CA GLU A 27 -2.55 -9.53 -6.82
C GLU A 27 -3.92 -10.17 -7.08
N PHE A 28 -4.95 -9.34 -7.23
CA PHE A 28 -6.32 -9.82 -7.48
C PHE A 28 -6.47 -10.43 -8.88
N SER A 29 -5.73 -9.93 -9.87
CA SER A 29 -5.76 -10.49 -11.23
C SER A 29 -5.07 -11.85 -11.30
N GLU A 30 -3.98 -12.04 -10.55
CA GLU A 30 -3.21 -13.29 -10.53
C GLU A 30 -3.88 -14.38 -9.68
N LEU A 31 -4.41 -14.03 -8.51
CA LEU A 31 -4.86 -15.00 -7.50
C LEU A 31 -6.38 -15.03 -7.31
N GLY A 32 -7.10 -14.09 -7.92
CA GLY A 32 -8.51 -13.88 -7.67
C GLY A 32 -8.82 -13.36 -6.27
N HIS A 33 -10.09 -13.03 -6.03
CA HIS A 33 -10.54 -12.44 -4.77
C HIS A 33 -10.22 -13.31 -3.53
N ALA A 34 -10.36 -14.64 -3.64
CA ALA A 34 -10.14 -15.55 -2.52
C ALA A 34 -8.65 -15.79 -2.20
N GLY A 35 -7.77 -15.63 -3.20
CA GLY A 35 -6.34 -15.91 -3.07
C GLY A 35 -5.49 -14.69 -2.70
N ALA A 36 -5.96 -13.49 -3.02
CA ALA A 36 -5.23 -12.25 -2.79
C ALA A 36 -5.03 -11.95 -1.30
N ARG A 37 -3.82 -11.50 -0.94
CA ARG A 37 -3.50 -11.16 0.46
C ARG A 37 -3.05 -9.71 0.62
N ILE A 38 -3.60 -9.03 1.62
CA ILE A 38 -3.21 -7.66 1.99
C ILE A 38 -1.71 -7.56 2.29
N ASP A 39 -1.11 -8.60 2.89
CA ASP A 39 0.34 -8.62 3.16
C ASP A 39 1.18 -8.63 1.88
N ALA A 40 0.74 -9.35 0.85
CA ALA A 40 1.40 -9.39 -0.45
C ALA A 40 1.25 -8.04 -1.18
N ILE A 41 0.06 -7.43 -1.12
CA ILE A 41 -0.20 -6.10 -1.67
C ILE A 41 0.71 -5.05 -0.99
N ALA A 42 0.82 -5.08 0.34
CA ALA A 42 1.71 -4.18 1.09
C ALA A 42 3.18 -4.35 0.69
N ALA A 43 3.64 -5.59 0.59
CA ALA A 43 5.00 -5.91 0.17
C ALA A 43 5.28 -5.42 -1.26
N ARG A 44 4.37 -5.67 -2.21
CA ARG A 44 4.49 -5.24 -3.61
C ARG A 44 4.44 -3.72 -3.75
N ALA A 45 3.55 -3.05 -3.02
CA ALA A 45 3.44 -1.59 -3.03
C ALA A 45 4.57 -0.87 -2.27
N GLY A 46 5.41 -1.60 -1.51
CA GLY A 46 6.48 -1.02 -0.70
C GLY A 46 5.96 -0.16 0.46
N VAL A 47 4.76 -0.47 0.98
CA VAL A 47 4.11 0.28 2.05
C VAL A 47 3.91 -0.59 3.29
N SER A 48 3.69 0.05 4.43
CA SER A 48 3.30 -0.68 5.64
C SER A 48 1.84 -1.12 5.56
N LYS A 49 1.52 -2.28 6.13
CA LYS A 49 0.14 -2.79 6.21
C LYS A 49 -0.85 -1.79 6.83
N PRO A 50 -0.52 -1.07 7.91
CA PRO A 50 -1.41 -0.03 8.46
C PRO A 50 -1.71 1.09 7.47
N LEU A 51 -0.77 1.43 6.57
CA LEU A 51 -0.99 2.49 5.59
C LEU A 51 -2.10 2.12 4.60
N ILE A 52 -2.24 0.84 4.25
CA ILE A 52 -3.32 0.37 3.37
C ILE A 52 -4.69 0.66 3.99
N TYR A 53 -4.85 0.46 5.31
CA TYR A 53 -6.11 0.73 6.01
C TYR A 53 -6.43 2.21 6.21
N SER A 54 -5.48 3.10 5.93
CA SER A 54 -5.66 4.55 6.04
C SER A 54 -6.25 5.18 4.77
N TYR A 55 -6.46 4.38 3.72
CA TYR A 55 -7.08 4.78 2.45
C TYR A 55 -8.41 4.07 2.25
#